data_AF-H2SSL4-F1
#
_entry.id   AF-H2SSL4-F1
#
_cell.length_a   1.000
_cell.length_b   1.000
_cell.length_c   1.000
_cell.angle_alpha   90.00
_cell.angle_beta   90.00
_cell.angle_gamma   90.00
#
_symmetry.space_group_name_H-M   'P 1'
#
loop_
_entity.id
_entity.type
_entity.pdbx_description
1 polymer ?
#
loop_
_entity_poly.entity_id
_entity_poly.type
_entity_poly.pdbx_seq_one_letter_code
_entity_poly.pdbx_strand_id
1 'polypeptide(L)'
;MTLSCIALVVTLLLFQVRGHLNLSEDDNIPKEWVLLHVVQGHIGAGNYSYLRLNHDGRIILHMQSLKGDADIYVSDKTLRPSFDTYKLQSVTCGQDVVIVPRDFVRPVERGF
;
A
#
# COMPACT_ATOMS: atom_id res chain seq x y z
N MET A 1 -23.27 32.05 -33.44
CA MET A 1 -22.90 32.05 -31.99
C MET A 1 -22.96 30.66 -31.35
N THR A 2 -23.18 29.57 -32.09
CA THR A 2 -23.38 28.21 -31.54
C THR A 2 -22.16 27.29 -31.65
N LEU A 3 -21.27 27.50 -32.63
CA LEU A 3 -20.05 26.68 -32.80
C LEU A 3 -19.01 26.89 -31.69
N SER A 4 -18.92 28.11 -31.13
CA SER A 4 -17.93 28.44 -30.09
C SER A 4 -18.19 27.69 -28.78
N CYS A 5 -19.46 27.53 -28.40
CA CYS A 5 -19.84 26.82 -27.19
C CYS A 5 -19.57 25.32 -27.26
N ILE A 6 -19.74 24.70 -28.43
CA ILE A 6 -19.49 23.26 -28.62
C ILE A 6 -17.99 22.96 -28.50
N ALA A 7 -17.13 23.80 -29.08
CA ALA A 7 -15.68 23.66 -28.96
C ALA A 7 -15.18 23.82 -27.50
N LEU A 8 -15.80 24.73 -26.74
CA LEU A 8 -15.52 24.93 -25.32
C LEU A 8 -15.93 23.73 -24.46
N VAL A 9 -17.07 23.09 -24.76
CA VAL A 9 -17.52 21.88 -24.05
C VAL A 9 -16.62 20.67 -24.38
N VAL A 10 -16.22 20.49 -25.64
CA VAL A 10 -15.31 19.40 -26.02
C VAL A 10 -13.92 19.57 -25.41
N THR A 11 -13.39 20.78 -25.37
CA THR A 11 -12.09 21.06 -24.73
C THR A 11 -12.16 20.86 -23.21
N LEU A 12 -13.27 21.24 -22.55
CA LEU A 12 -13.47 20.92 -21.14
C LEU A 12 -13.53 19.41 -20.90
N LEU A 13 -14.28 18.65 -21.71
CA LEU A 13 -14.37 17.18 -21.58
C LEU A 13 -13.00 16.51 -21.77
N LEU A 14 -12.20 16.96 -22.74
CA LEU A 14 -10.83 16.46 -22.93
C LEU A 14 -9.91 16.84 -21.76
N PHE A 15 -10.14 18.00 -21.12
CA PHE A 15 -9.40 18.41 -19.92
C PHE A 15 -9.76 17.53 -18.70
N GLN A 16 -11.04 17.16 -18.54
CA GLN A 16 -11.48 16.25 -17.48
C GLN A 16 -10.92 14.84 -17.65
N VAL A 17 -10.77 14.35 -18.88
CA VAL A 17 -10.14 13.04 -19.17
C VAL A 17 -8.64 13.06 -18.84
N ARG A 18 -7.97 14.21 -19.03
CA ARG A 18 -6.54 14.36 -18.72
C ARG A 18 -6.24 14.41 -17.22
N GLY A 19 -7.19 14.86 -16.40
CA GLY A 19 -7.07 14.92 -14.95
C GLY A 19 -7.20 13.57 -14.23
N HIS A 20 -7.65 12.51 -14.91
CA HIS A 20 -7.99 11.24 -14.26
C HIS A 20 -7.07 10.06 -14.63
N LEU A 21 -6.02 10.28 -15.43
CA LEU A 21 -5.20 9.20 -16.00
C LEU A 21 -3.75 9.12 -15.50
N ASN A 22 -3.36 9.84 -14.45
CA ASN A 22 -1.98 9.77 -13.93
C ASN A 22 -1.96 9.56 -12.40
N LEU A 23 -2.47 8.42 -11.95
CA LEU A 23 -2.08 7.85 -10.65
C LEU A 23 -1.31 6.55 -10.90
N SER A 24 -0.24 6.61 -11.69
CA SER A 24 0.79 5.58 -11.64
C SER A 24 1.72 5.92 -10.50
N GLU A 25 1.42 5.40 -9.31
CA GLU A 25 2.34 5.43 -8.15
C GLU A 25 3.61 4.59 -8.35
N ASP A 26 3.78 4.00 -9.55
CA ASP A 26 4.94 3.19 -9.93
C ASP A 26 6.25 4.00 -10.07
N ASP A 27 6.15 5.31 -10.38
CA ASP A 27 7.33 6.15 -10.66
C ASP A 27 8.22 6.45 -9.42
N ASN A 28 7.78 6.09 -8.21
CA ASN A 28 8.54 6.37 -6.98
C ASN A 28 9.27 5.15 -6.38
N ILE A 29 9.23 3.98 -7.01
CA ILE A 29 9.97 2.82 -6.52
C ILE A 29 11.42 2.87 -7.04
N PRO A 30 12.44 2.86 -6.15
CA PRO A 30 13.83 2.82 -6.58
C PRO A 30 14.12 1.60 -7.45
N LYS A 31 14.84 1.79 -8.57
CA LYS A 31 15.14 0.73 -9.55
C LYS A 31 15.91 -0.45 -8.96
N GLU A 32 16.59 -0.23 -7.83
CA GLU A 32 17.31 -1.25 -7.09
C GLU A 32 16.41 -2.19 -6.26
N TRP A 33 15.11 -1.89 -6.13
CA TRP A 33 14.19 -2.75 -5.39
C TRP A 33 13.69 -3.90 -6.26
N VAL A 34 13.64 -5.09 -5.66
CA VAL A 34 13.06 -6.27 -6.28
C VAL A 34 11.70 -6.53 -5.64
N LEU A 35 10.65 -6.55 -6.47
CA LEU A 35 9.32 -6.91 -6.01
C LEU A 35 9.30 -8.40 -5.63
N LEU A 36 9.04 -8.67 -4.36
CA LEU A 36 8.99 -10.05 -3.85
C LEU A 36 7.61 -10.65 -3.97
N HIS A 37 6.57 -9.92 -3.53
CA HIS A 37 5.22 -10.44 -3.47
C HIS A 37 4.19 -9.30 -3.40
N VAL A 38 3.05 -9.50 -4.08
CA VAL A 38 1.88 -8.62 -4.04
C VAL A 38 0.68 -9.44 -3.57
N VAL A 39 -0.04 -8.91 -2.58
CA VAL A 39 -1.29 -9.49 -2.09
C VAL A 39 -2.36 -8.42 -2.16
N GLN A 40 -3.54 -8.79 -2.65
CA GLN A 40 -4.72 -7.96 -2.63
C GLN A 40 -5.84 -8.70 -1.89
N GLY A 41 -6.58 -7.99 -1.06
CA GLY A 41 -7.62 -8.59 -0.23
C GLY A 41 -8.52 -7.54 0.41
N HIS A 42 -9.47 -8.01 1.20
CA HIS A 42 -10.38 -7.17 1.97
C HIS A 42 -10.41 -7.64 3.42
N ILE A 43 -10.39 -6.70 4.36
CA ILE A 43 -10.30 -6.97 5.79
C ILE A 43 -11.44 -6.21 6.45
N GLY A 44 -12.23 -6.92 7.25
CA GLY A 44 -13.30 -6.30 8.03
C GLY A 44 -12.74 -5.61 9.28
N ALA A 45 -13.47 -4.61 9.78
CA ALA A 45 -13.10 -3.93 11.02
C ALA A 45 -12.89 -4.93 12.18
N GLY A 46 -11.78 -4.78 12.90
CA GLY A 46 -11.40 -5.64 14.04
C GLY A 46 -10.91 -7.05 13.65
N ASN A 47 -10.86 -7.38 12.36
CA ASN A 47 -10.25 -8.61 11.88
C ASN A 47 -8.84 -8.36 11.38
N TYR A 48 -8.10 -9.46 11.22
CA TYR A 48 -6.73 -9.41 10.72
C TYR A 48 -6.48 -10.40 9.59
N SER A 49 -5.70 -9.97 8.58
CA SER A 49 -5.09 -10.88 7.61
C SER A 49 -3.61 -11.09 7.91
N TYR A 50 -3.16 -12.34 7.89
CA TYR A 50 -1.78 -12.68 8.27
C TYR A 50 -0.93 -13.12 7.09
N LEU A 51 0.26 -12.52 6.96
CA LEU A 51 1.23 -12.87 5.92
C LEU A 51 2.60 -13.15 6.52
N ARG A 52 3.14 -14.32 6.19
CA ARG A 52 4.48 -14.74 6.58
C ARG A 52 5.51 -14.37 5.51
N LEU A 53 6.56 -13.64 5.90
CA LEU A 53 7.69 -13.26 5.07
C LEU A 53 8.93 -14.07 5.46
N ASN A 54 9.43 -14.89 4.52
CA ASN A 54 10.59 -15.74 4.74
C ASN A 54 11.86 -15.25 4.02
N HIS A 55 11.79 -14.17 3.24
CA HIS A 55 12.93 -13.67 2.44
C HIS A 55 14.02 -13.04 3.30
N ASP A 56 15.29 -13.39 3.09
CA ASP A 56 16.41 -12.77 3.79
C ASP A 56 16.70 -11.32 3.36
N GLY A 57 17.33 -10.54 4.25
CA GLY A 57 17.71 -9.15 3.97
C GLY A 57 16.75 -8.08 4.50
N ARG A 58 16.96 -6.84 4.07
CA ARG A 58 16.01 -5.75 4.36
C ARG A 58 14.79 -5.93 3.46
N ILE A 59 13.59 -5.91 4.04
CA ILE A 59 12.33 -5.97 3.28
C ILE A 59 11.58 -4.66 3.51
N ILE A 60 10.96 -4.14 2.46
CA ILE A 60 10.10 -2.97 2.54
C ILE A 60 8.68 -3.43 2.27
N LEU A 61 7.79 -3.08 3.19
CA LEU A 61 6.38 -3.41 3.12
C LEU A 61 5.67 -2.15 2.70
N HIS A 62 5.01 -2.20 1.54
CA HIS A 62 4.24 -1.10 0.99
C HIS A 62 2.80 -1.57 0.85
N MET A 63 1.86 -0.87 1.48
CA MET A 63 0.43 -1.18 1.38
C MET A 63 -0.35 0.09 1.12
N GLN A 64 -1.25 0.01 0.15
CA GLN A 64 -2.17 1.07 -0.18
C GLN A 64 -3.60 0.63 0.15
N SER A 65 -4.27 1.39 1.00
CA SER A 65 -5.69 1.19 1.29
C SER A 65 -6.54 1.68 0.11
N LEU A 66 -7.14 0.76 -0.65
CA LEU A 66 -8.04 1.11 -1.75
C LEU A 66 -9.37 1.73 -1.27
N LYS A 67 -9.85 1.29 -0.11
CA LYS A 67 -11.04 1.80 0.57
C LYS A 67 -10.94 1.51 2.07
N GLY A 68 -11.31 2.49 2.89
CA GLY A 68 -11.15 2.40 4.34
C GLY A 68 -9.74 2.74 4.77
N ASP A 69 -9.35 2.26 5.96
CA ASP A 69 -8.05 2.50 6.57
C ASP A 69 -7.57 1.18 7.18
N ALA A 70 -6.65 0.51 6.50
CA ALA A 70 -6.01 -0.71 6.99
C ALA A 70 -4.65 -0.34 7.58
N ASP A 71 -4.29 -0.98 8.69
CA ASP A 71 -3.03 -0.76 9.37
C ASP A 71 -2.04 -1.90 9.03
N ILE A 72 -0.75 -1.71 9.30
CA ILE A 72 0.25 -2.80 9.27
C ILE A 72 0.85 -2.99 10.65
N TYR A 73 0.86 -4.23 11.12
CA TYR A 73 1.58 -4.68 12.31
C TYR A 73 2.57 -5.79 11.95
N VAL A 74 3.81 -5.71 12.44
CA VAL A 74 4.89 -6.67 12.11
C VAL A 74 5.53 -7.20 13.38
N SER A 75 5.76 -8.51 13.45
CA SER A 75 6.48 -9.15 14.55
C SER A 75 7.34 -10.32 14.08
N ASP A 76 8.44 -10.55 14.80
CA ASP A 76 9.28 -11.75 14.73
C ASP A 76 9.11 -12.67 15.95
N LYS A 77 8.23 -12.31 16.89
CA LYS A 77 8.00 -13.05 18.15
C LYS A 77 6.65 -13.76 18.21
N THR A 78 5.70 -13.36 17.36
CA THR A 78 4.35 -13.94 17.32
C THR A 78 3.92 -14.16 15.88
N LEU A 79 3.18 -15.25 15.65
CA LEU A 79 2.51 -15.55 14.38
C LEU A 79 1.27 -14.70 14.13
N ARG A 80 0.82 -13.96 15.15
CA ARG A 80 -0.39 -13.14 15.11
C ARG A 80 -0.13 -11.78 15.72
N PRO A 81 0.62 -10.90 15.04
CA PRO A 81 0.73 -9.52 15.46
C PRO A 81 -0.63 -8.82 15.38
N SER A 82 -0.86 -7.87 16.28
CA SER A 82 -2.08 -7.07 16.38
C SER A 82 -1.74 -5.67 16.88
N PHE A 83 -2.75 -4.81 17.01
CA PHE A 83 -2.60 -3.47 17.60
C PHE A 83 -2.02 -3.45 19.02
N ASP A 84 -2.15 -4.54 19.79
CA ASP A 84 -1.57 -4.66 21.13
C ASP A 84 -0.18 -5.31 21.12
N THR A 85 0.12 -6.13 20.10
CA THR A 85 1.31 -6.99 20.07
C THR A 85 2.04 -6.86 18.73
N TYR A 86 3.01 -5.97 18.67
CA TYR A 86 3.83 -5.73 17.48
C TYR A 86 5.27 -5.32 17.86
N LYS A 87 6.16 -5.37 16.88
CA LYS A 87 7.53 -4.85 16.97
C LYS A 87 7.74 -3.65 16.04
N LEU A 88 7.10 -3.64 14.88
CA LEU A 88 7.01 -2.50 13.97
C LEU A 88 5.55 -2.31 13.54
N GLN A 89 5.17 -1.08 13.22
CA GLN A 89 3.84 -0.77 12.72
C GLN A 89 3.84 0.44 11.78
N SER A 90 2.78 0.56 10.98
CA SER A 90 2.36 1.79 10.29
C SER A 90 0.84 1.86 10.40
N VAL A 91 0.33 2.99 10.88
CA VAL A 91 -1.10 3.21 11.20
C VAL A 91 -1.56 4.57 10.63
N THR A 92 -1.31 4.78 9.34
CA THR A 92 -1.54 6.07 8.69
C THR A 92 -2.76 6.01 7.79
N CYS A 93 -3.53 7.10 7.72
CA CYS A 93 -4.75 7.17 6.89
C CYS A 93 -4.48 7.29 5.38
N GLY A 94 -3.50 6.57 4.85
CA GLY A 94 -3.00 6.70 3.48
C GLY A 94 -2.05 5.58 3.06
N GLN A 95 -0.81 5.95 2.75
CA GLN A 95 0.21 5.02 2.27
C GLN A 95 1.02 4.49 3.46
N ASP A 96 0.85 3.20 3.77
CA ASP A 96 1.60 2.57 4.86
C ASP A 96 2.88 1.93 4.35
N VAL A 97 3.99 2.30 5.00
CA VAL A 97 5.33 1.79 4.68
C VAL A 97 6.03 1.33 5.95
N VAL A 98 6.43 0.06 5.99
CA VAL A 98 7.23 -0.50 7.09
C VAL A 98 8.53 -1.07 6.54
N ILE A 99 9.66 -0.64 7.12
CA ILE A 99 10.98 -1.17 6.78
C ILE A 99 11.33 -2.26 7.80
N VAL A 100 11.36 -3.51 7.35
CA VAL A 100 11.80 -4.65 8.16
C VAL A 100 13.31 -4.79 8.02
N PRO A 101 14.09 -4.57 9.09
CA PRO A 101 15.53 -4.61 9.02
C PRO A 101 16.03 -6.07 8.93
N ARG A 102 17.31 -6.23 8.57
CA ARG A 102 17.90 -7.55 8.28
C ARG A 102 18.00 -8.46 9.51
N ASP A 103 18.10 -7.86 10.69
CA ASP A 103 18.24 -8.49 12.00
C ASP A 103 16.90 -8.96 12.60
N PHE A 104 15.77 -8.76 11.91
CA PHE A 104 14.51 -9.39 12.29
C PHE A 104 14.64 -10.92 12.22
N VAL A 105 14.29 -11.60 13.31
CA VAL A 105 14.30 -13.07 13.34
C VAL A 105 13.22 -13.57 12.38
N ARG A 106 13.56 -14.54 11.54
CA ARG A 106 12.62 -15.11 10.57
C ARG A 106 12.01 -16.39 11.10
N PRO A 107 10.71 -16.65 10.83
CA PRO A 107 9.81 -15.91 9.94
C PRO A 107 9.28 -14.59 10.49
N VAL A 108 9.03 -13.64 9.60
CA VAL A 108 8.38 -12.37 9.96
C VAL A 108 6.90 -12.47 9.66
N GLU A 109 6.08 -12.11 10.63
CA GLU A 109 4.64 -12.24 10.57
C GLU A 109 4.05 -10.85 10.51
N ARG A 110 3.18 -10.63 9.52
CA ARG A 110 2.43 -9.39 9.32
C ARG A 110 0.98 -9.61 9.65
N GLY A 111 0.36 -8.68 10.35
CA GLY A 111 -1.08 -8.55 10.53
C GLY A 111 -1.53 -7.24 9.88
N PHE A 112 -2.57 -7.32 9.08
CA PHE A 112 -3.29 -6.17 8.53
C PHE A 112 -4.67 -6.09 9.15
#